data_AF-A0A9X9A6N8-F1
#
_entry.id   AF-A0A9X9A6N8-F1
#
_cell.length_a   1.000
_cell.length_b   1.000
_cell.length_c   1.000
_cell.angle_alpha   90.00
_cell.angle_beta   90.00
_cell.angle_gamma   90.00
#
_symmetry.space_group_name_H-M   'P 1'
#
loop_
_entity.id
_entity.type
_entity.pdbx_description
1 polymer ?
#
loop_
_entity_poly.entity_id
_entity_poly.type
_entity_poly.pdbx_seq_one_letter_code
_entity_poly.pdbx_strand_id
1 'polypeptide(L)' 'MGRKEMLQNGVQQVFYEEEWYPPISEALKNLTVEQACWQPEGAASNTSWENVN' A
#
# COMPACT_ATOMS: atom_id res chain seq x y z
N MET A 1 26.97 -4.46 6.39
CA MET A 1 25.58 -4.02 6.12
C MET A 1 25.05 -3.32 7.36
N GLY A 2 24.59 -2.08 7.23
CA GLY A 2 24.01 -1.35 8.37
C GLY A 2 22.61 -1.83 8.72
N ARG A 3 22.11 -1.60 9.95
CA ARG A 3 20.74 -1.99 10.34
C ARG A 3 19.66 -1.40 9.41
N LYS A 4 19.85 -0.14 8.99
CA LYS A 4 18.95 0.53 8.03
C LYS A 4 18.93 -0.20 6.68
N GLU A 5 20.11 -0.53 6.17
CA GLU A 5 20.29 -1.21 4.89
C GLU A 5 19.66 -2.61 4.91
N MET A 6 19.80 -3.34 6.03
CA MET A 6 19.15 -4.64 6.22
C MET A 6 17.62 -4.53 6.17
N LEU A 7 17.03 -3.51 6.79
CA LEU A 7 15.58 -3.28 6.73
C LEU A 7 15.12 -2.87 5.33
N GLN A 8 15.87 -2.00 4.65
CA GLN A 8 15.56 -1.60 3.27
C GLN A 8 15.59 -2.80 2.31
N ASN A 9 16.58 -3.68 2.45
CA ASN A 9 16.67 -4.90 1.65
C ASN A 9 15.51 -5.85 1.94
N GLY A 10 15.12 -6.01 3.21
CA GLY A 10 13.96 -6.83 3.58
C GLY A 10 12.65 -6.31 2.99
N VAL A 11 12.44 -4.99 2.99
CA VAL A 11 11.28 -4.37 2.32
C VAL A 11 11.35 -4.60 0.82
N GLN A 12 12.51 -4.39 0.19
CA GLN A 12 12.70 -4.59 -1.24
C GLN A 12 12.33 -6.02 -1.67
N GLN A 13 12.88 -7.04 -1.00
CA GLN A 13 12.59 -8.43 -1.29
C GLN A 13 11.12 -8.77 -1.06
N VAL A 14 10.60 -8.53 0.15
CA VAL A 14 9.29 -9.08 0.54
C VAL A 14 8.13 -8.33 -0.12
N PHE A 15 8.20 -7.00 -0.21
CA PHE A 15 7.09 -6.19 -0.73
C PHE A 15 7.10 -6.05 -2.25
N TYR A 16 8.28 -5.93 -2.87
CA TYR A 16 8.35 -5.56 -4.29
C TYR A 16 8.81 -6.70 -5.21
N GLU A 17 9.69 -7.59 -4.75
CA GLU A 17 10.21 -8.68 -5.59
C GLU A 17 9.40 -9.97 -5.43
N GLU A 18 9.16 -10.38 -4.19
CA GLU A 18 8.47 -11.63 -3.86
C GLU A 18 6.95 -11.46 -3.74
N GLU A 19 6.45 -10.22 -3.68
CA GLU A 19 5.03 -9.86 -3.57
C GLU A 19 4.27 -10.70 -2.53
N TRP A 20 4.83 -10.89 -1.32
CA TRP A 20 4.17 -11.68 -0.26
C TRP A 20 2.84 -11.08 0.20
N TYR A 21 2.55 -9.84 -0.20
CA TYR A 21 1.26 -9.20 -0.07
C TYR A 21 0.62 -9.10 -1.46
N PRO A 22 -0.72 -9.28 -1.61
CA PRO A 22 -1.38 -9.09 -2.89
C PRO A 22 -0.92 -7.76 -3.51
N PRO A 23 -0.52 -7.74 -4.79
CA PRO A 23 0.23 -6.64 -5.36
C PRO A 23 -0.59 -5.36 -5.25
N ILE A 24 -0.29 -4.55 -4.23
CA ILE A 24 -1.01 -3.31 -3.92
C ILE A 24 -0.96 -2.41 -5.16
N SER A 25 0.19 -2.37 -5.84
CA SER A 25 0.37 -1.68 -7.11
C SER A 25 -0.65 -2.11 -8.18
N GLU A 26 -0.88 -3.40 -8.36
CA GLU A 26 -1.87 -3.88 -9.34
C GLU A 26 -3.31 -3.65 -8.87
N ALA A 27 -3.58 -3.80 -7.57
CA ALA A 27 -4.90 -3.50 -7.00
C ALA A 27 -5.28 -2.02 -7.11
N LEU A 28 -4.30 -1.11 -7.05
CA LEU A 28 -4.49 0.34 -7.15
C LEU A 28 -4.41 0.89 -8.59
N LYS A 29 -3.92 0.09 -9.55
CA LYS A 29 -3.56 0.52 -10.92
C LYS A 29 -4.66 1.29 -11.68
N ASN A 30 -5.92 0.94 -11.44
CA ASN A 30 -7.08 1.53 -12.11
C ASN A 30 -8.04 2.21 -11.12
N LEU A 31 -7.60 2.47 -9.89
CA LEU A 31 -8.42 3.10 -8.87
C LEU A 31 -8.66 4.56 -9.25
N THR A 32 -9.93 4.95 -9.37
CA THR A 32 -10.27 6.36 -9.62
C THR A 32 -10.14 7.19 -8.34
N VAL A 33 -10.01 8.51 -8.48
CA VAL A 33 -9.99 9.42 -7.32
C VAL A 33 -11.25 9.28 -6.46
N GLU A 34 -12.41 9.13 -7.10
CA GLU A 34 -13.68 8.92 -6.40
C GLU A 34 -13.66 7.63 -5.56
N GLN A 35 -13.14 6.54 -6.11
CA GLN A 35 -13.00 5.28 -5.39
C GLN A 35 -11.94 5.35 -4.29
N ALA A 36 -10.85 6.08 -4.53
CA ALA A 36 -9.78 6.26 -3.56
C ALA A 36 -10.23 7.08 -2.35
N CYS A 37 -11.10 8.06 -2.57
CA CYS A 37 -11.68 8.92 -1.54
C CYS A 37 -13.02 8.39 -1.00
N TRP A 38 -13.48 7.23 -1.45
CA TRP A 38 -14.71 6.64 -0.93
C TRP A 38 -14.53 6.26 0.55
N GLN A 39 -15.60 6.46 1.33
CA GLN A 39 -15.63 6.14 2.75
C GLN A 39 -17.02 5.59 3.12
N PRO A 40 -17.12 4.64 4.06
CA PRO A 40 -18.41 4.21 4.57
C PRO A 40 -19.16 5.35 5.26
N GLU A 41 -20.49 5.25 5.28
CA GLU A 41 -21.35 6.19 6.00
C GLU A 41 -20.91 6.32 7.47
N GLY A 42 -20.90 7.55 7.98
CA GLY A 42 -20.39 7.85 9.32
C GLY A 42 -18.86 7.90 9.44
N ALA A 43 -18.13 7.79 8.33
CA ALA A 43 -16.68 7.99 8.28
C ALA A 43 -15.89 7.04 9.21
N ALA A 44 -16.41 5.82 9.43
CA ALA A 44 -15.90 4.89 10.43
C ALA A 44 -14.53 4.24 10.10
N SER A 45 -13.96 4.52 8.92
CA SER A 45 -12.65 4.02 8.47
C SER A 45 -11.95 5.09 7.63
N ASN A 46 -10.62 5.09 7.62
CA ASN A 46 -9.83 5.85 6.65
C ASN A 46 -10.18 5.42 5.22
N THR A 47 -10.06 6.35 4.29
CA THR A 47 -10.13 6.12 2.85
C THR A 47 -8.93 5.31 2.35
N SER A 48 -9.05 4.72 1.16
CA SER A 48 -7.91 4.06 0.51
C SER A 48 -6.76 5.04 0.30
N TRP A 49 -7.06 6.29 -0.06
CA TRP A 49 -6.06 7.35 -0.26
C TRP A 49 -5.23 7.62 1.00
N GLU A 50 -5.86 7.71 2.16
CA GLU A 50 -5.19 7.97 3.46
C GLU A 50 -4.34 6.80 3.95
N ASN A 51 -4.63 5.57 3.52
CA ASN A 51 -3.87 4.39 3.92
C ASN A 51 -2.63 4.13 3.03
N VAL A 52 -2.59 4.69 1.82
CA VAL A 52 -1.55 4.35 0.82
C VAL A 52 -0.67 5.53 0.39
N ASN A 53 -0.98 6.78 0.79
CA ASN A 53 -0.17 7.98 0.53
C ASN A 53 0.36 8.60 1.83
#